data_AF-A0A6V7IBB7-F1
#
_entry.id   AF-A0A6V7IBB7-F1
#
_cell.length_a   1.000
_cell.length_b   1.000
_cell.length_c   1.000
_cell.angle_alpha   90.00
_cell.angle_beta   90.00
_cell.angle_gamma   90.00
#
_symmetry.space_group_name_H-M   'P 1'
#
loop_
_entity.id
_entity.type
_entity.pdbx_description
1 polymer ?
#
loop_
_entity_poly.entity_id
_entity_poly.type
_entity_poly.pdbx_seq_one_letter_code
_entity_poly.pdbx_strand_id
1 'polypeptide(L)' 'LGTTPINSFDAFNLHPGQTYKFKVTPKNRYGWGESVIMTNPVTVKETSKYPEFCQELPQHLKALRNTTLNLTCR' A
#
# COMPACT_ATOMS: atom_id res chain seq x y z
N LEU A 1 -11.90 17.70 1.89
CA LEU A 1 -12.14 17.14 3.24
C LEU A 1 -13.05 15.93 3.07
N GLY A 2 -12.62 14.73 3.45
CA GLY A 2 -13.47 13.53 3.36
C GLY A 2 -14.43 13.45 4.53
N THR A 3 -15.71 13.27 4.29
CA THR A 3 -16.72 13.00 5.33
C THR A 3 -17.31 11.64 5.10
N THR A 4 -17.35 10.80 6.13
CA THR A 4 -17.96 9.46 6.08
C THR A 4 -19.00 9.35 7.20
N PRO A 5 -20.19 8.80 6.93
CA PRO A 5 -21.20 8.54 7.97
C PRO A 5 -20.87 7.29 8.81
N ILE A 6 -19.87 6.50 8.39
CA ILE A 6 -19.42 5.28 9.05
C ILE A 6 -17.97 5.41 9.52
N ASN A 7 -17.46 4.45 10.29
CA ASN A 7 -16.11 4.48 10.85
C ASN A 7 -14.99 4.10 9.86
N SER A 8 -15.27 4.08 8.56
CA SER A 8 -14.30 3.76 7.49
C SER A 8 -14.24 4.87 6.46
N PHE A 9 -13.01 5.21 6.04
CA PHE A 9 -12.73 6.18 4.99
C PHE A 9 -11.49 5.75 4.22
N ASP A 10 -11.61 5.63 2.90
CA ASP A 10 -10.49 5.35 2.01
C ASP A 10 -9.85 6.68 1.57
N ALA A 11 -8.58 6.85 1.93
CA ALA A 11 -7.80 8.02 1.55
C ALA A 11 -7.05 7.75 0.24
N PHE A 12 -7.40 8.50 -0.80
CA PHE A 12 -6.74 8.43 -2.12
C PHE A 12 -5.70 9.55 -2.28
N ASN A 13 -4.85 9.42 -3.30
CA ASN A 13 -3.83 10.41 -3.67
C ASN A 13 -2.77 10.66 -2.59
N LEU A 14 -2.41 9.63 -1.83
CA LEU A 14 -1.25 9.70 -0.93
C LEU A 14 0.03 9.49 -1.74
N HIS A 15 1.06 10.30 -1.48
CA HIS A 15 2.34 10.17 -2.16
C HIS A 15 3.12 8.96 -1.59
N PRO A 16 3.67 8.08 -2.45
CA PRO A 16 4.54 7.00 -2.01
C PRO A 16 5.75 7.52 -1.22
N GLY A 17 6.17 6.79 -0.17
CA GLY A 17 7.30 7.18 0.67
C GLY A 17 7.01 8.29 1.68
N GLN A 18 5.84 8.94 1.60
CA GLN A 18 5.47 10.02 2.50
C GLN A 18 4.76 9.48 3.75
N THR A 19 5.04 10.14 4.88
CA THR A 19 4.40 9.86 6.16
C THR A 19 3.26 10.85 6.41
N TYR A 20 2.09 10.32 6.79
CA TYR A 20 0.87 11.07 7.03
C TYR A 20 0.34 10.84 8.45
N LYS A 21 -0.31 11.88 9.01
CA LYS A 21 -1.11 11.79 10.23
C LYS A 21 -2.55 12.14 9.90
N PHE A 22 -3.46 11.23 10.20
CA PHE A 22 -4.89 11.45 9.99
C PHE A 22 -5.52 12.09 11.24
N LYS A 23 -6.45 13.02 11.01
CA LYS A 23 -7.25 13.66 12.05
C LYS A 23 -8.72 13.40 11.78
N VAL A 24 -9.43 12.92 12.79
CA VAL A 24 -10.87 12.67 12.74
C VAL A 24 -11.57 13.70 13.62
N THR A 25 -12.57 14.39 13.07
CA THR A 25 -13.41 15.32 13.81
C THR A 25 -14.87 14.88 13.69
N PRO A 26 -15.54 14.50 14.78
CA PRO A 26 -16.94 14.10 14.74
C PRO A 26 -17.84 15.32 14.51
N LYS A 27 -18.92 15.14 13.76
CA LYS A 27 -19.92 16.18 13.49
C LYS A 27 -21.32 15.64 13.76
N ASN A 28 -22.11 16.37 14.54
CA ASN A 28 -23.52 16.09 14.76
C ASN A 28 -24.38 17.31 14.36
N ARG A 29 -25.70 17.25 14.61
CA ARG A 29 -26.63 18.37 14.31
C ARG A 29 -26.35 19.65 15.09
N TYR A 30 -25.60 19.56 16.19
CA TYR A 30 -25.23 20.67 17.07
C TYR A 30 -23.84 21.23 16.76
N GLY A 31 -23.06 20.60 15.87
CA GLY A 31 -21.76 21.11 15.44
C GLY A 31 -20.66 20.05 15.43
N TRP A 32 -19.42 20.52 15.54
CA TRP A 32 -18.21 19.69 15.58
C TRP A 32 -17.84 19.37 17.02
N GLY A 33 -17.50 18.11 17.29
CA GLY A 33 -16.93 17.68 18.57
C GLY A 33 -15.40 17.73 18.59
N GLU A 34 -14.82 17.09 19.59
CA GLU A 34 -13.36 17.06 19.78
C GLU A 34 -12.65 16.27 18.68
N SER A 35 -11.55 16.83 18.16
CA SER A 35 -10.76 16.17 17.13
C SER A 35 -9.74 15.21 17.73
N VAL A 36 -9.67 14.01 17.18
CA VAL A 36 -8.66 13.01 17.55
C VAL A 36 -7.64 12.90 16.43
N ILE A 37 -6.36 13.06 16.77
CA ILE A 37 -5.23 12.87 15.86
C ILE A 37 -4.65 11.48 16.12
N MET A 38 -4.32 10.77 15.05
CA MET A 38 -3.69 9.46 15.13
C MET A 38 -2.36 9.53 15.90
N THR A 39 -2.17 8.64 16.88
CA THR A 39 -0.99 8.63 17.75
C THR A 39 0.28 8.25 16.98
N ASN A 40 0.17 7.22 16.13
CA ASN A 40 1.25 6.73 15.30
C ASN A 40 1.06 7.21 13.87
N PRO A 41 2.07 7.80 13.22
CA PRO A 41 1.95 8.18 11.83
C PRO A 41 1.97 6.95 10.91
N VAL A 42 1.35 7.07 9.73
CA VAL A 42 1.34 6.02 8.71
C VAL A 42 2.25 6.43 7.56
N THR A 43 3.23 5.59 7.24
CA THR A 43 4.08 5.77 6.06
C THR A 43 3.50 5.00 4.90
N VAL A 44 3.24 5.68 3.79
CA VAL A 44 2.81 5.03 2.55
C VAL A 44 3.99 4.27 2.01
N LYS A 45 3.84 2.95 1.88
CA LYS A 45 4.88 2.12 1.27
C LYS A 45 5.16 2.66 -0.13
N GLU A 46 6.42 2.89 -0.42
CA GLU A 46 6.84 3.08 -1.79
C GLU A 46 6.43 1.83 -2.55
N THR A 47 5.72 1.99 -3.67
CA THR A 47 5.48 0.90 -4.60
C THR A 47 6.85 0.44 -5.08
N SER A 48 7.41 -0.57 -4.40
CA SER A 48 8.54 -1.32 -4.92
C SER A 48 8.12 -1.75 -6.32
N LYS A 49 8.99 -1.48 -7.30
CA LYS A 49 8.78 -1.96 -8.66
C LYS A 49 8.30 -3.41 -8.60
N TYR A 50 7.33 -3.76 -9.44
CA TYR A 50 7.02 -5.16 -9.67
C TYR A 50 8.35 -5.90 -9.84
N PRO A 51 8.52 -7.12 -9.31
CA PRO A 51 9.70 -7.91 -9.60
C PRO A 51 9.75 -8.07 -11.12
N GLU A 52 10.58 -7.26 -11.77
CA GLU A 52 10.82 -7.35 -13.18
C GLU A 52 11.66 -8.61 -13.36
N PHE A 53 11.18 -9.51 -14.21
CA PHE A 53 12.01 -10.63 -14.65
C PHE A 53 13.27 -10.02 -15.28
N CYS A 54 14.37 -10.00 -14.55
CA CYS A 54 15.64 -9.45 -15.01
C CYS A 54 16.28 -10.29 -16.14
N GLN A 55 15.63 -11.39 -16.51
CA GLN A 55 16.05 -12.27 -17.59
C GLN A 55 14.80 -12.74 -18.35
N GLU A 56 14.86 -12.65 -19.68
CA GLU A 56 13.91 -13.32 -20.58
C GLU A 56 13.94 -14.82 -20.27
N LEU A 57 12.99 -15.28 -19.46
CA LEU A 57 12.80 -16.71 -19.26
C LEU A 57 12.30 -17.27 -20.60
N PRO A 58 12.92 -18.34 -21.14
CA PRO A 58 12.41 -18.95 -22.34
C PRO A 58 10.95 -19.37 -22.11
N GLN A 59 10.05 -19.03 -23.03
CA GLN A 59 8.61 -19.38 -22.94
C GLN A 59 8.38 -20.85 -22.56
N HIS A 60 9.29 -21.72 -22.97
CA HIS A 60 9.33 -23.11 -22.57
C HIS A 60 10.68 -23.45 -21.97
N LEU A 61 10.66 -23.85 -20.70
CA LEU A 61 11.82 -24.31 -19.97
C LEU A 61 11.70 -25.82 -19.79
N LYS A 62 12.61 -26.59 -20.41
CA LYS A 62 12.61 -28.05 -20.36
C LYS A 62 13.87 -28.52 -19.65
N ALA A 63 13.70 -29.39 -18.67
CA ALA A 63 14.78 -30.06 -17.95
C ALA A 63 14.66 -31.58 -18.11
N LEU A 64 15.78 -32.27 -18.01
CA LEU A 64 15.80 -33.73 -17.93
C LEU A 64 15.36 -34.16 -16.52
N ARG A 65 14.85 -35.39 -16.41
CA ARG A 65 14.55 -35.97 -15.09
C ARG A 65 15.88 -36.00 -14.28
N ASN A 66 15.87 -35.42 -13.09
CA ASN A 66 17.01 -35.27 -12.17
C ASN A 66 18.03 -34.14 -12.48
N THR A 67 17.67 -33.14 -13.30
CA THR A 67 18.50 -31.91 -13.43
C THR A 67 17.97 -30.77 -12.56
N THR A 68 18.85 -30.10 -11.82
CA THR A 68 18.52 -28.90 -11.02
C THR A 68 18.67 -27.65 -11.89
N LEU A 69 17.63 -26.83 -11.94
CA LEU A 69 17.61 -25.54 -12.63
C LEU A 69 17.55 -24.43 -11.60
N ASN A 70 18.52 -23.52 -11.62
CA ASN A 70 18.52 -22.34 -10.76
C ASN A 70 17.95 -21.15 -11.54
N LEU A 71 16.71 -20.77 -11.21
CA LEU A 71 16.09 -19.57 -11.73
C LEU A 71 16.38 -18.41 -10.77
N THR A 72 17.08 -17.39 -11.24
CA THR A 72 17.40 -16.19 -10.44
C THR A 72 16.47 -15.04 -10.81
N CYS A 73 15.78 -14.46 -9.82
CA CYS A 73 15.05 -13.19 -9.93
C CYS A 73 15.63 -12.21 -8.91
N ARG A 74 15.74 -10.92 -9.25
CA ARG A 74 16.13 -9.84 -8.33
C ARG A 74 14.91 -9.05 -7.87
#